data_AF-A0A160PDG4-F1
#
_entry.id   AF-A0A160PDG4-F1
#
_cell.length_a   1.000
_cell.length_b   1.000
_cell.length_c   1.000
_cell.angle_alpha   90.00
_cell.angle_beta   90.00
_cell.angle_gamma   90.00
#
_symmetry.space_group_name_H-M   'P 1'
#
loop_
_entity.id
_entity.type
_entity.pdbx_description
1 polymer ?
#
loop_
_entity_poly.entity_id
_entity_poly.type
_entity_poly.pdbx_seq_one_letter_code
_entity_poly.pdbx_strand_id
1 'polypeptide(L)'
;MASIRARSQRSLNVWPGYVDALATLLLAVVFLLTVFVVGQFFLSQELTGRDAVLNRLNRQIADLTDLLALERSGRRAQEEAAAGLRNTLTATEAERDRLRALADASEAAQGKSADVDAQLAAERGATQRAQNQVELLNEQIRALRRQLAALEDALAASESRDRESQARIAELGSRLNVALAQRVQELARYRSDFFGRLRQIIGSRTDVRVVGDRFVLQSEVLFAAGSAALKPDAEPELDRIAGAILDIAREIPADIPWVLRVDGHTDARPIQSAQFPSNWALSAARAIAVVQYLRTKGIPPQRLLAGAFGEFQPLDSGTSDEAYARNRRIEMKLTER
;
A
#
# COMPACT_ATOMS: atom_id res chain seq x y z
N MET A 1 58.29 171.71 -4.44
CA MET A 1 59.16 172.71 -3.77
C MET A 1 60.31 171.95 -3.13
N ALA A 2 61.51 172.06 -3.71
CA ALA A 2 62.60 172.96 -3.25
C ALA A 2 63.51 172.18 -2.28
N SER A 3 64.57 171.51 -2.76
CA SER A 3 65.93 172.04 -3.01
C SER A 3 66.61 172.61 -1.78
N ILE A 4 67.85 172.20 -1.48
CA ILE A 4 69.07 173.03 -1.57
C ILE A 4 70.30 172.27 -1.03
N ARG A 5 71.41 172.44 -1.74
CA ARG A 5 72.80 171.99 -1.50
C ARG A 5 73.56 172.90 -0.52
N ALA A 6 74.66 172.40 0.05
CA ALA A 6 76.04 172.95 -0.01
C ALA A 6 76.97 172.04 0.83
N ARG A 7 78.13 171.49 0.41
CA ARG A 7 79.43 171.96 -0.12
C ARG A 7 80.50 172.28 0.97
N SER A 8 81.54 171.42 1.03
CA SER A 8 82.99 171.69 1.23
C SER A 8 83.53 172.30 2.55
N GLN A 9 84.55 171.71 3.19
CA GLN A 9 86.00 171.94 2.98
C GLN A 9 86.93 171.12 3.91
N ARG A 10 88.23 171.09 3.56
CA ARG A 10 89.37 170.25 4.04
C ARG A 10 90.03 170.71 5.36
N SER A 11 90.68 169.78 6.07
CA SER A 11 92.07 169.92 6.57
C SER A 11 92.68 168.56 7.01
N LEU A 12 93.99 168.40 6.77
CA LEU A 12 94.82 167.23 7.03
C LEU A 12 95.09 166.99 8.54
N ASN A 13 95.18 165.72 8.96
CA ASN A 13 95.85 165.27 10.18
C ASN A 13 96.43 163.85 9.99
N VAL A 14 97.62 163.64 10.53
CA VAL A 14 98.50 162.47 10.38
C VAL A 14 98.47 161.67 11.69
N TRP A 15 98.04 160.39 11.70
CA TRP A 15 98.33 159.40 12.77
C TRP A 15 97.91 157.94 12.37
N PRO A 16 98.36 156.85 13.03
CA PRO A 16 99.34 155.90 12.50
C PRO A 16 98.88 154.41 12.44
N GLY A 17 99.61 153.57 11.69
CA GLY A 17 99.22 152.22 11.24
C GLY A 17 99.45 151.02 12.17
N TYR A 18 98.91 151.00 13.39
CA TYR A 18 98.85 149.77 14.22
C TYR A 18 97.44 149.16 14.35
N VAL A 19 96.41 149.90 13.94
CA VAL A 19 95.01 149.46 14.01
C VAL A 19 94.69 148.37 12.97
N ASP A 20 95.45 148.29 11.88
CA ASP A 20 95.17 147.36 10.78
C ASP A 20 95.58 145.90 11.09
N ALA A 21 96.62 145.70 11.92
CA ALA A 21 97.06 144.36 12.32
C ALA A 21 96.12 143.70 13.36
N LEU A 22 95.49 144.50 14.24
CA LEU A 22 94.48 144.00 15.19
C LEU A 22 93.15 143.70 14.51
N ALA A 23 92.73 144.51 13.54
CA ALA A 23 91.48 144.29 12.79
C ALA A 23 91.55 143.06 11.87
N THR A 24 92.68 142.82 11.20
CA THR A 24 92.87 141.63 10.34
C THR A 24 92.95 140.32 11.14
N LEU A 25 93.55 140.33 12.33
CA LEU A 25 93.59 139.15 13.20
C LEU A 25 92.21 138.83 13.79
N LEU A 26 91.42 139.85 14.15
CA LEU A 26 90.04 139.69 14.59
C LEU A 26 89.13 139.18 13.46
N LEU A 27 89.32 139.66 12.23
CA LEU A 27 88.58 139.21 11.05
C LEU A 27 88.93 137.76 10.65
N ALA A 28 90.20 137.35 10.76
CA ALA A 28 90.61 135.97 10.52
C ALA A 28 90.06 135.00 11.58
N VAL A 29 90.07 135.40 12.87
CA VAL A 29 89.46 134.60 13.94
C VAL A 29 87.95 134.51 13.75
N VAL A 30 87.25 135.60 13.43
CA VAL A 30 85.81 135.59 13.15
C VAL A 30 85.50 134.76 11.90
N PHE A 31 86.35 134.79 10.86
CA PHE A 31 86.19 133.98 9.66
C PHE A 31 86.37 132.48 9.95
N LEU A 32 87.40 132.10 10.71
CA LEU A 32 87.64 130.70 11.09
C LEU A 32 86.54 130.17 12.01
N LEU A 33 86.05 131.03 12.93
CA LEU A 33 84.95 130.71 13.83
C LEU A 33 83.61 130.62 13.06
N THR A 34 83.38 131.45 12.04
CA THR A 34 82.20 131.31 11.16
C THR A 34 82.29 130.07 10.28
N VAL A 35 83.44 129.74 9.67
CA VAL A 35 83.61 128.49 8.92
C VAL A 35 83.41 127.27 9.83
N PHE A 36 83.92 127.30 11.06
CA PHE A 36 83.71 126.23 12.03
C PHE A 36 82.26 126.12 12.48
N VAL A 37 81.58 127.24 12.77
CA VAL A 37 80.15 127.26 13.12
C VAL A 37 79.27 126.79 11.96
N VAL A 38 79.60 127.19 10.73
CA VAL A 38 78.91 126.73 9.52
C VAL A 38 79.16 125.24 9.29
N GLY A 39 80.39 124.75 9.47
CA GLY A 39 80.73 123.33 9.41
C GLY A 39 80.02 122.49 10.48
N GLN A 40 79.94 122.99 11.72
CA GLN A 40 79.17 122.39 12.82
C GLN A 40 77.66 122.42 12.52
N PHE A 41 77.16 123.50 11.92
CA PHE A 41 75.76 123.62 11.53
C PHE A 41 75.38 122.63 10.43
N PHE A 42 76.20 122.49 9.39
CA PHE A 42 75.97 121.50 8.33
C PHE A 42 76.12 120.07 8.84
N LEU A 43 77.12 119.76 9.67
CA LEU A 43 77.29 118.44 10.26
C LEU A 43 76.14 118.10 11.23
N SER A 44 75.65 119.09 11.99
CA SER A 44 74.48 118.96 12.85
C SER A 44 73.20 118.75 12.04
N GLN A 45 73.00 119.45 10.91
CA GLN A 45 71.88 119.19 10.01
C GLN A 45 71.94 117.79 9.37
N GLU A 46 73.12 117.34 8.94
CA GLU A 46 73.33 116.01 8.35
C GLU A 46 73.12 114.90 9.40
N LEU A 47 73.62 115.07 10.62
CA LEU A 47 73.39 114.14 11.75
C LEU A 47 71.93 114.14 12.18
N THR A 48 71.30 115.30 12.38
CA THR A 48 69.88 115.41 12.76
C THR A 48 68.96 114.83 11.66
N GLY A 49 69.32 115.01 10.39
CA GLY A 49 68.62 114.42 9.25
C GLY A 49 68.75 112.90 9.22
N ARG A 50 69.96 112.36 9.42
CA ARG A 50 70.20 110.92 9.55
C ARG A 50 69.49 110.34 10.77
N ASP A 51 69.49 111.03 11.91
CA ASP A 51 68.80 110.63 13.14
C ASP A 51 67.28 110.63 12.94
N ALA A 52 66.73 111.60 12.21
CA ALA A 52 65.31 111.64 11.85
C ALA A 52 64.92 110.47 10.93
N VAL A 53 65.78 110.12 9.96
CA VAL A 53 65.59 108.96 9.07
C VAL A 53 65.72 107.64 9.83
N LEU A 54 66.74 107.50 10.70
CA LEU A 54 66.92 106.33 11.56
C LEU A 54 65.74 106.14 12.52
N ASN A 55 65.23 107.21 13.13
CA ASN A 55 64.06 107.16 14.00
C ASN A 55 62.76 106.84 13.24
N ARG A 56 62.66 107.22 11.96
CA ARG A 56 61.52 106.83 11.10
C ARG A 56 61.62 105.37 10.70
N LEU A 57 62.80 104.90 10.30
CA LEU A 57 63.05 103.50 9.97
C LEU A 57 62.86 102.60 11.20
N ASN A 58 63.34 102.99 12.38
CA ASN A 58 63.11 102.24 13.63
C ASN A 58 61.62 102.16 13.97
N ARG A 59 60.85 103.22 13.75
CA ARG A 59 59.38 103.19 13.92
C ARG A 59 58.70 102.27 12.88
N GLN A 60 59.09 102.35 11.62
CA GLN A 60 58.58 101.43 10.59
C GLN A 60 58.96 99.97 10.86
N ILE A 61 60.17 99.72 11.36
CA ILE A 61 60.60 98.38 11.80
C ILE A 61 59.75 97.90 12.98
N ALA A 62 59.47 98.78 13.96
CA ALA A 62 58.58 98.45 15.08
C ALA A 62 57.15 98.12 14.61
N ASP A 63 56.56 98.98 13.77
CA ASP A 63 55.21 98.75 13.21
C ASP A 63 55.15 97.46 12.37
N LEU A 64 56.17 97.19 11.53
CA LEU A 64 56.26 95.95 10.77
C LEU A 64 56.46 94.73 11.67
N THR A 65 57.18 94.88 12.77
CA THR A 65 57.37 93.80 13.77
C THR A 65 56.05 93.50 14.49
N ASP A 66 55.28 94.54 14.84
CA ASP A 66 53.96 94.39 15.46
C ASP A 66 52.94 93.78 14.49
N LEU A 67 52.92 94.22 13.23
CA LEU A 67 52.09 93.62 12.17
C LEU A 67 52.47 92.17 11.91
N LEU A 68 53.76 91.86 11.85
CA LEU A 68 54.25 90.48 11.70
C LEU A 68 53.91 89.62 12.92
N ALA A 69 53.96 90.17 14.13
CA ALA A 69 53.54 89.48 15.34
C ALA A 69 52.03 89.18 15.32
N LEU A 70 51.20 90.14 14.88
CA LEU A 70 49.76 89.96 14.71
C LEU A 70 49.44 88.90 13.65
N GLU A 71 50.08 88.95 12.49
CA GLU A 71 49.93 87.96 11.40
C GLU A 71 50.34 86.56 11.86
N ARG A 72 51.49 86.43 12.53
CA ARG A 72 51.93 85.15 13.13
C ARG A 72 50.95 84.64 14.19
N SER A 73 50.39 85.51 15.02
CA SER A 73 49.40 85.12 16.03
C SER A 73 48.08 84.66 15.41
N GLY A 74 47.59 85.34 14.38
CA GLY A 74 46.39 84.97 13.64
C GLY A 74 46.58 83.65 12.88
N ARG A 75 47.74 83.45 12.25
CA ARG A 75 48.10 82.19 11.61
C ARG A 75 48.15 81.02 12.60
N ARG A 76 48.73 81.20 13.79
CA ARG A 76 48.71 80.19 14.86
C ARG A 76 47.28 79.87 15.31
N ALA A 77 46.43 80.86 15.53
CA ALA A 77 45.04 80.66 15.90
C ALA A 77 44.25 79.89 14.83
N GLN A 78 44.51 80.16 13.54
CA GLN A 78 43.94 79.40 12.43
C GLN A 78 44.45 77.96 12.37
N GLU A 79 45.75 77.74 12.60
CA GLU A 79 46.33 76.40 12.68
C GLU A 79 45.74 75.58 13.83
N GLU A 80 45.54 76.20 15.00
CA GLU A 80 44.86 75.60 16.16
C GLU A 80 43.39 75.29 15.87
N ALA A 81 42.66 76.23 15.25
CA ALA A 81 41.26 76.01 14.84
C ALA A 81 41.14 74.89 13.80
N ALA A 82 42.05 74.84 12.81
CA ALA A 82 42.11 73.78 11.82
C ALA A 82 42.43 72.41 12.45
N ALA A 83 43.33 72.37 13.44
CA ALA A 83 43.61 71.16 14.20
C ALA A 83 42.39 70.71 15.03
N GLY A 84 41.69 71.64 15.68
CA GLY A 84 40.46 71.36 16.41
C GLY A 84 39.34 70.83 15.51
N LEU A 85 39.13 71.44 14.34
CA LEU A 85 38.17 70.97 13.35
C LEU A 85 38.52 69.59 12.80
N ARG A 86 39.81 69.31 12.53
CA ARG A 86 40.27 67.98 12.12
C ARG A 86 39.98 66.92 13.18
N ASN A 87 40.28 67.20 14.45
CA ASN A 87 40.00 66.27 15.55
C ASN A 87 38.49 66.03 15.74
N THR A 88 37.68 67.07 15.54
CA THR A 88 36.22 66.94 15.61
C THR A 88 35.69 66.10 14.45
N LEU A 89 36.20 66.33 13.23
CA LEU A 89 35.83 65.56 12.06
C LEU A 89 36.16 64.07 12.25
N THR A 90 37.40 63.74 12.68
CA THR A 90 37.80 62.34 12.92
C THR A 90 36.95 61.68 14.02
N ALA A 91 36.62 62.40 15.09
CA ALA A 91 35.72 61.89 16.13
C ALA A 91 34.30 61.62 15.58
N THR A 92 33.76 62.52 14.75
CA THR A 92 32.42 62.33 14.14
C THR A 92 32.40 61.21 13.09
N GLU A 93 33.49 61.04 12.32
CA GLU A 93 33.62 59.93 11.37
C GLU A 93 33.68 58.59 12.11
N ALA A 94 34.44 58.50 13.21
CA ALA A 94 34.50 57.31 14.05
C ALA A 94 33.13 56.98 14.67
N GLU A 95 32.37 57.98 15.13
CA GLU A 95 31.02 57.76 15.67
C GLU A 95 30.03 57.32 14.59
N ARG A 96 30.07 57.94 13.39
CA ARG A 96 29.28 57.52 12.23
C ARG A 96 29.57 56.05 11.88
N ASP A 97 30.85 55.67 11.85
CA ASP A 97 31.25 54.30 11.50
C ASP A 97 30.80 53.29 12.56
N ARG A 98 30.84 53.68 13.84
CA ARG A 98 30.29 52.88 14.94
C ARG A 98 28.77 52.70 14.81
N LEU A 99 28.03 53.76 14.51
CA LEU A 99 26.58 53.71 14.30
C LEU A 99 26.20 52.87 13.08
N ARG A 100 26.97 52.95 11.99
CA ARG A 100 26.80 52.07 10.82
C ARG A 100 27.00 50.61 11.20
N ALA A 101 28.07 50.28 11.92
CA ALA A 101 28.31 48.91 12.36
C ALA A 101 27.18 48.37 13.29
N LEU A 102 26.61 49.22 14.15
CA LEU A 102 25.45 48.88 14.97
C LEU A 102 24.18 48.66 14.14
N ALA A 103 23.94 49.49 13.13
CA ALA A 103 22.82 49.33 12.21
C ALA A 103 22.93 48.02 11.41
N ASP A 104 24.12 47.74 10.85
CA ASP A 104 24.41 46.50 10.12
C ASP A 104 24.22 45.27 11.02
N ALA A 105 24.66 45.34 12.28
CA ALA A 105 24.46 44.27 13.26
C ALA A 105 22.98 44.07 13.62
N SER A 106 22.20 45.16 13.73
CA SER A 106 20.76 45.11 13.98
C SER A 106 20.01 44.49 12.79
N GLU A 107 20.35 44.86 11.57
CA GLU A 107 19.78 44.26 10.35
C GLU A 107 20.11 42.77 10.26
N ALA A 108 21.36 42.38 10.54
CA ALA A 108 21.75 40.97 10.60
C ALA A 108 21.01 40.19 11.69
N ALA A 109 20.77 40.81 12.85
CA ALA A 109 19.98 40.20 13.94
C ALA A 109 18.50 40.05 13.55
N GLN A 110 17.89 41.05 12.90
CA GLN A 110 16.53 40.96 12.37
C GLN A 110 16.41 39.88 11.29
N GLY A 111 17.39 39.77 10.39
CA GLY A 111 17.44 38.70 9.39
C GLY A 111 17.48 37.31 10.01
N LYS A 112 18.30 37.11 11.05
CA LYS A 112 18.32 35.85 11.81
C LYS A 112 17.00 35.57 12.53
N SER A 113 16.38 36.58 13.13
CA SER A 113 15.07 36.41 13.78
C SER A 113 14.00 35.98 12.77
N ALA A 114 13.96 36.63 11.59
CA ALA A 114 13.02 36.28 10.54
C ALA A 114 13.23 34.85 10.01
N ASP A 115 14.48 34.40 9.88
CA ASP A 115 14.80 33.02 9.49
C ASP A 115 14.35 32.00 10.56
N VAL A 116 14.61 32.28 11.85
CA VAL A 116 14.15 31.44 12.96
C VAL A 116 12.61 31.38 13.01
N ASP A 117 11.93 32.50 12.81
CA ASP A 117 10.47 32.55 12.76
C ASP A 117 9.92 31.74 11.57
N ALA A 118 10.58 31.80 10.41
CA ALA A 118 10.22 31.01 9.25
C ALA A 118 10.42 29.50 9.49
N GLN A 119 11.53 29.11 10.12
CA GLN A 119 11.79 27.72 10.50
C GLN A 119 10.78 27.21 11.52
N LEU A 120 10.45 28.01 12.54
CA LEU A 120 9.45 27.66 13.54
C LEU A 120 8.05 27.52 12.93
N ALA A 121 7.69 28.39 11.99
CA ALA A 121 6.43 28.28 11.24
C ALA A 121 6.40 27.00 10.39
N ALA A 122 7.51 26.66 9.73
CA ALA A 122 7.65 25.44 8.94
C ALA A 122 7.54 24.18 9.81
N GLU A 123 8.21 24.14 10.97
CA GLU A 123 8.08 23.05 11.95
C GLU A 123 6.65 22.91 12.45
N ARG A 124 6.01 23.99 12.89
CA ARG A 124 4.60 23.96 13.34
C ARG A 124 3.68 23.41 12.25
N GLY A 125 3.89 23.81 11.01
CA GLY A 125 3.15 23.29 9.85
C GLY A 125 3.42 21.80 9.59
N ALA A 126 4.64 21.32 9.80
CA ALA A 126 4.98 19.90 9.73
C ALA A 126 4.32 19.09 10.86
N THR A 127 4.40 19.57 12.11
CA THR A 127 3.76 18.94 13.27
C THR A 127 2.25 18.85 13.09
N GLN A 128 1.60 19.92 12.63
CA GLN A 128 0.15 19.90 12.39
C GLN A 128 -0.24 18.86 11.35
N ARG A 129 0.53 18.75 10.26
CA ARG A 129 0.29 17.72 9.23
C ARG A 129 0.47 16.31 9.79
N ALA A 130 1.50 16.09 10.61
CA ALA A 130 1.73 14.81 11.27
C ALA A 130 0.58 14.45 12.24
N GLN A 131 0.09 15.41 13.03
CA GLN A 131 -1.05 15.21 13.93
C GLN A 131 -2.32 14.82 13.15
N ASN A 132 -2.64 15.54 12.08
CA ASN A 132 -3.79 15.21 11.22
C ASN A 132 -3.65 13.81 10.61
N GLN A 133 -2.43 13.41 10.23
CA GLN A 133 -2.17 12.07 9.70
C GLN A 133 -2.35 10.98 10.77
N VAL A 134 -1.92 11.22 12.01
CA VAL A 134 -2.16 10.30 13.14
C VAL A 134 -3.65 10.17 13.44
N GLU A 135 -4.40 11.26 13.40
CA GLU A 135 -5.85 11.24 13.61
C GLU A 135 -6.55 10.40 12.53
N LEU A 136 -6.21 10.61 11.26
CA LEU A 136 -6.72 9.81 10.14
C LEU A 136 -6.38 8.32 10.30
N LEU A 137 -5.14 7.99 10.67
CA LEU A 137 -4.73 6.60 10.90
C LEU A 137 -5.49 5.97 12.07
N ASN A 138 -5.75 6.72 13.14
CA ASN A 138 -6.55 6.25 14.27
C ASN A 138 -8.02 6.00 13.87
N GLU A 139 -8.59 6.80 12.98
CA GLU A 139 -9.91 6.53 12.41
C GLU A 139 -9.91 5.26 11.57
N GLN A 140 -8.91 5.07 10.70
CA GLN A 140 -8.76 3.86 9.89
C GLN A 140 -8.60 2.60 10.76
N ILE A 141 -7.78 2.66 11.81
CA ILE A 141 -7.59 1.54 12.75
C ILE A 141 -8.91 1.21 13.46
N ARG A 142 -9.70 2.21 13.87
CA ARG A 142 -11.02 2.00 14.47
C ARG A 142 -12.01 1.38 13.48
N ALA A 143 -11.96 1.76 12.21
CA ALA A 143 -12.78 1.15 11.15
C ALA A 143 -12.39 -0.32 10.91
N LEU A 144 -11.09 -0.61 10.79
CA LEU A 144 -10.58 -1.97 10.60
C LEU A 144 -10.93 -2.88 11.79
N ARG A 145 -10.82 -2.39 13.02
CA ARG A 145 -11.23 -3.14 14.23
C ARG A 145 -12.71 -3.49 14.22
N ARG A 146 -13.58 -2.56 13.78
CA ARG A 146 -15.02 -2.84 13.62
C ARG A 146 -15.29 -3.89 12.53
N GLN A 147 -14.56 -3.83 11.43
CA GLN A 147 -14.66 -4.83 10.36
C GLN A 147 -14.21 -6.21 10.82
N LEU A 148 -13.09 -6.30 11.55
CA LEU A 148 -12.59 -7.55 12.12
C LEU A 148 -13.60 -8.16 13.10
N ALA A 149 -14.15 -7.37 14.02
CA ALA A 149 -15.18 -7.86 14.94
C ALA A 149 -16.42 -8.40 14.20
N ALA A 150 -16.88 -7.70 13.17
CA ALA A 150 -18.01 -8.16 12.36
C ALA A 150 -17.70 -9.47 11.60
N LEU A 151 -16.46 -9.64 11.14
CA LEU A 151 -16.03 -10.88 10.49
C LEU A 151 -15.91 -12.05 11.48
N GLU A 152 -15.41 -11.80 12.69
CA GLU A 152 -15.35 -12.79 13.77
C GLU A 152 -16.75 -13.26 14.17
N ASP A 153 -17.69 -12.34 14.34
CA ASP A 153 -19.09 -12.66 14.64
C ASP A 153 -19.74 -13.48 13.50
N ALA A 154 -19.49 -13.09 12.25
CA ALA A 154 -20.01 -13.80 11.09
C ALA A 154 -19.40 -15.22 10.97
N LEU A 155 -18.12 -15.38 11.26
CA LEU A 155 -17.44 -16.67 11.25
C LEU A 155 -17.99 -17.57 12.36
N ALA A 156 -18.11 -17.06 13.59
CA ALA A 156 -18.69 -17.80 14.72
C ALA A 156 -20.13 -18.27 14.41
N ALA A 157 -20.95 -17.40 13.81
CA ALA A 157 -22.29 -17.75 13.36
C ALA A 157 -22.30 -18.80 12.22
N SER A 158 -21.32 -18.78 11.33
CA SER A 158 -21.15 -19.80 10.30
C SER A 158 -20.75 -21.15 10.90
N GLU A 159 -19.74 -21.18 11.76
CA GLU A 159 -19.29 -22.40 12.42
C GLU A 159 -20.40 -23.05 13.25
N SER A 160 -21.20 -22.25 13.96
CA SER A 160 -22.35 -22.75 14.71
C SER A 160 -23.38 -23.42 13.78
N ARG A 161 -23.67 -22.81 12.63
CA ARG A 161 -24.61 -23.38 11.63
C ARG A 161 -24.06 -24.66 11.00
N ASP A 162 -22.76 -24.72 10.76
CA ASP A 162 -22.10 -25.90 10.21
C ASP A 162 -22.15 -27.06 11.21
N ARG A 163 -21.86 -26.81 12.49
CA ARG A 163 -21.98 -27.82 13.55
C ARG A 163 -23.41 -28.35 13.68
N GLU A 164 -24.41 -27.46 13.63
CA GLU A 164 -25.82 -27.86 13.68
C GLU A 164 -26.22 -28.68 12.45
N SER A 165 -25.73 -28.30 11.26
CA SER A 165 -26.00 -29.01 10.01
C SER A 165 -25.34 -30.39 10.00
N GLN A 166 -24.10 -30.50 10.47
CA GLN A 166 -23.41 -31.79 10.62
C GLN A 166 -24.13 -32.71 11.61
N ALA A 167 -24.60 -32.18 12.75
CA ALA A 167 -25.39 -32.95 13.70
C ALA A 167 -26.70 -33.45 13.08
N ARG A 168 -27.42 -32.60 12.31
CA ARG A 168 -28.61 -33.01 11.56
C ARG A 168 -28.33 -34.10 10.54
N ILE A 169 -27.24 -33.98 9.79
CA ILE A 169 -26.84 -34.99 8.78
C ILE A 169 -26.52 -36.33 9.46
N ALA A 170 -25.76 -36.31 10.55
CA ALA A 170 -25.43 -37.52 11.30
C ALA A 170 -26.69 -38.21 11.87
N GLU A 171 -27.62 -37.43 12.43
CA GLU A 171 -28.89 -37.93 12.94
C GLU A 171 -29.76 -38.52 11.82
N LEU A 172 -29.89 -37.83 10.68
CA LEU A 172 -30.63 -38.33 9.52
C LEU A 172 -30.01 -39.62 8.97
N GLY A 173 -28.66 -39.68 8.88
CA GLY A 173 -27.94 -40.87 8.45
C GLY A 173 -28.19 -42.07 9.37
N SER A 174 -28.17 -41.85 10.69
CA SER A 174 -28.49 -42.88 11.68
C SER A 174 -29.93 -43.41 11.51
N ARG A 175 -30.91 -42.49 11.44
CA ARG A 175 -32.33 -42.87 11.24
C ARG A 175 -32.56 -43.64 9.93
N LEU A 176 -31.92 -43.21 8.85
CA LEU A 176 -32.03 -43.86 7.56
C LEU A 176 -31.44 -45.28 7.60
N ASN A 177 -30.27 -45.45 8.22
CA ASN A 177 -29.65 -46.76 8.38
C ASN A 177 -30.50 -47.71 9.21
N VAL A 178 -31.11 -47.23 10.30
CA VAL A 178 -32.04 -48.02 11.13
C VAL A 178 -33.28 -48.41 10.32
N ALA A 179 -33.89 -47.47 9.60
CA ALA A 179 -35.07 -47.75 8.78
C ALA A 179 -34.77 -48.75 7.64
N LEU A 180 -33.61 -48.61 6.99
CA LEU A 180 -33.16 -49.54 5.96
C LEU A 180 -32.93 -50.94 6.53
N ALA A 181 -32.25 -51.05 7.68
CA ALA A 181 -32.02 -52.33 8.34
C ALA A 181 -33.33 -53.04 8.70
N GLN A 182 -34.33 -52.29 9.20
CA GLN A 182 -35.67 -52.82 9.48
C GLN A 182 -36.33 -53.37 8.20
N ARG A 183 -36.30 -52.63 7.09
CA ARG A 183 -36.88 -53.08 5.81
C ARG A 183 -36.19 -54.33 5.25
N VAL A 184 -34.87 -54.38 5.30
CA VAL A 184 -34.10 -55.55 4.86
C VAL A 184 -34.43 -56.77 5.72
N GLN A 185 -34.54 -56.60 7.04
CA GLN A 185 -34.89 -57.69 7.96
C GLN A 185 -36.34 -58.17 7.73
N GLU A 186 -37.29 -57.26 7.52
CA GLU A 186 -38.66 -57.59 7.15
C GLU A 186 -38.68 -58.44 5.88
N LEU A 187 -38.03 -57.98 4.81
CA LEU A 187 -37.95 -58.71 3.54
C LEU A 187 -37.29 -60.08 3.68
N ALA A 188 -36.20 -60.18 4.46
CA ALA A 188 -35.51 -61.43 4.69
C ALA A 188 -36.41 -62.44 5.43
N ARG A 189 -37.15 -61.99 6.45
CA ARG A 189 -38.09 -62.84 7.21
C ARG A 189 -39.23 -63.34 6.33
N TYR A 190 -39.87 -62.45 5.57
CA TYR A 190 -40.93 -62.85 4.64
C TYR A 190 -40.44 -63.84 3.59
N ARG A 191 -39.23 -63.62 3.04
CA ARG A 191 -38.62 -64.56 2.09
C ARG A 191 -38.44 -65.95 2.71
N SER A 192 -37.94 -66.03 3.94
CA SER A 192 -37.74 -67.31 4.63
C SER A 192 -39.06 -68.04 4.94
N ASP A 193 -40.06 -67.34 5.48
CA ASP A 193 -41.37 -67.92 5.80
C ASP A 193 -42.09 -68.39 4.51
N PHE A 194 -41.99 -67.59 3.44
CA PHE A 194 -42.50 -67.91 2.11
C PHE A 194 -41.90 -69.22 1.56
N PHE A 195 -40.57 -69.35 1.54
CA PHE A 195 -39.92 -70.55 1.00
C PHE A 195 -40.09 -71.79 1.89
N GLY A 196 -40.22 -71.61 3.20
CA GLY A 196 -40.57 -72.70 4.12
C GLY A 196 -41.91 -73.36 3.75
N ARG A 197 -42.95 -72.55 3.54
CA ARG A 197 -44.28 -73.02 3.13
C ARG A 197 -44.26 -73.66 1.75
N LEU A 198 -43.61 -73.02 0.78
CA LEU A 198 -43.52 -73.55 -0.58
C LEU A 198 -42.77 -74.90 -0.62
N ARG A 199 -41.71 -75.05 0.18
CA ARG A 199 -40.99 -76.32 0.33
C ARG A 199 -41.86 -77.41 0.98
N GLN A 200 -42.73 -77.07 1.93
CA GLN A 200 -43.63 -78.04 2.55
C GLN A 200 -44.68 -78.58 1.55
N ILE A 201 -45.16 -77.74 0.63
CA ILE A 201 -46.15 -78.11 -0.38
C ILE A 201 -45.52 -78.95 -1.51
N ILE A 202 -44.27 -78.65 -1.89
CA ILE A 202 -43.62 -79.24 -3.09
C ILE A 202 -42.62 -80.36 -2.75
N GLY A 203 -42.08 -80.39 -1.52
CA GLY A 203 -40.92 -81.22 -1.13
C GLY A 203 -41.17 -82.73 -1.00
N SER A 204 -42.38 -83.23 -1.27
CA SER A 204 -42.72 -84.65 -1.13
C SER A 204 -42.49 -85.50 -2.40
N ARG A 205 -41.80 -84.99 -3.42
CA ARG A 205 -41.50 -85.71 -4.68
C ARG A 205 -40.00 -85.84 -4.93
N THR A 206 -39.62 -86.93 -5.60
CA THR A 206 -38.24 -87.25 -6.01
C THR A 206 -37.71 -86.40 -7.17
N ASP A 207 -38.60 -85.78 -7.96
CA ASP A 207 -38.25 -85.19 -9.26
C ASP A 207 -38.01 -83.67 -9.20
N VAL A 208 -38.35 -83.03 -8.06
CA VAL A 208 -38.12 -81.60 -7.81
C VAL A 208 -37.04 -81.44 -6.76
N ARG A 209 -35.97 -80.72 -7.11
CA ARG A 209 -34.90 -80.41 -6.15
C ARG A 209 -34.99 -78.95 -5.71
N VAL A 210 -34.98 -78.74 -4.39
CA VAL A 210 -34.86 -77.41 -3.80
C VAL A 210 -33.38 -77.13 -3.54
N VAL A 211 -32.82 -76.12 -4.20
CA VAL A 211 -31.41 -75.70 -4.02
C VAL A 211 -31.41 -74.26 -3.52
N GLY A 212 -31.34 -74.03 -2.21
CA GLY A 212 -31.50 -72.68 -1.66
C GLY A 212 -32.92 -72.15 -1.87
N ASP A 213 -33.09 -71.10 -2.68
CA ASP A 213 -34.34 -70.40 -2.97
C ASP A 213 -34.95 -70.73 -4.35
N ARG A 214 -34.36 -71.67 -5.09
CA ARG A 214 -34.81 -72.09 -6.42
C ARG A 214 -35.36 -73.52 -6.44
N PHE A 215 -36.37 -73.71 -7.28
CA PHE A 215 -36.94 -75.00 -7.62
C PHE A 215 -36.35 -75.46 -8.94
N VAL A 216 -35.73 -76.63 -8.96
CA VAL A 216 -35.10 -77.18 -10.15
C VAL A 216 -35.91 -78.38 -10.63
N LEU A 217 -36.42 -78.30 -11.86
CA LEU A 217 -37.08 -79.40 -12.56
C LEU A 217 -36.24 -79.84 -13.74
N GLN A 218 -36.07 -81.15 -13.91
CA GLN A 218 -35.37 -81.69 -15.07
C GLN A 218 -36.18 -81.45 -16.35
N SER A 219 -35.50 -81.07 -17.43
CA SER A 219 -36.18 -80.70 -18.68
C SER A 219 -36.90 -81.87 -19.32
N GLU A 220 -36.45 -83.12 -19.11
CA GLU A 220 -37.02 -84.35 -19.68
C GLU A 220 -38.41 -84.69 -19.13
N VAL A 221 -38.66 -84.24 -17.90
CA VAL A 221 -39.97 -84.38 -17.27
C VAL A 221 -40.96 -83.49 -18.01
N LEU A 222 -40.55 -82.26 -18.33
CA LEU A 222 -41.39 -81.22 -18.92
C LEU A 222 -41.48 -81.29 -20.46
N PHE A 223 -40.40 -81.67 -21.12
CA PHE A 223 -40.22 -81.55 -22.57
C PHE A 223 -39.60 -82.82 -23.16
N ALA A 224 -39.91 -83.08 -24.44
CA ALA A 224 -39.13 -84.03 -25.22
C ALA A 224 -37.72 -83.47 -25.55
N ALA A 225 -36.78 -84.36 -25.90
CA ALA A 225 -35.45 -83.96 -26.33
C ALA A 225 -35.52 -83.02 -27.55
N GLY A 226 -34.77 -81.91 -27.51
CA GLY A 226 -34.74 -80.91 -28.58
C GLY A 226 -36.04 -80.12 -28.79
N SER A 227 -37.07 -80.31 -27.95
CA SER A 227 -38.36 -79.62 -28.05
C SER A 227 -38.58 -78.62 -26.91
N ALA A 228 -39.39 -77.60 -27.18
CA ALA A 228 -39.94 -76.67 -26.20
C ALA A 228 -41.46 -76.83 -26.00
N ALA A 229 -42.08 -77.83 -26.63
CA ALA A 229 -43.48 -78.17 -26.39
C ALA A 229 -43.61 -78.98 -25.09
N LEU A 230 -44.47 -78.51 -24.19
CA LEU A 230 -44.76 -79.21 -22.93
C LEU A 230 -45.41 -80.56 -23.21
N LYS A 231 -44.96 -81.57 -22.47
CA LYS A 231 -45.59 -82.90 -22.48
C LYS A 231 -46.91 -82.85 -21.72
N PRO A 232 -47.96 -83.56 -22.16
CA PRO A 232 -49.20 -83.67 -21.39
C PRO A 232 -48.97 -84.18 -19.95
N ASP A 233 -48.00 -85.10 -19.77
CA ASP A 233 -47.66 -85.66 -18.46
C ASP A 233 -47.01 -84.63 -17.49
N ALA A 234 -46.52 -83.50 -18.02
CA ALA A 234 -45.90 -82.44 -17.22
C ALA A 234 -46.95 -81.48 -16.62
N GLU A 235 -48.15 -81.44 -17.20
CA GLU A 235 -49.21 -80.52 -16.81
C GLU A 235 -49.64 -80.65 -15.33
N PRO A 236 -49.88 -81.86 -14.78
CA PRO A 236 -50.28 -82.00 -13.38
C PRO A 236 -49.22 -81.50 -12.38
N GLU A 237 -47.95 -81.49 -12.78
CA GLU A 237 -46.87 -80.94 -11.97
C GLU A 237 -46.86 -79.42 -12.00
N LEU A 238 -46.96 -78.83 -13.20
CA LEU A 238 -47.05 -77.39 -13.37
C LEU A 238 -48.33 -76.81 -12.73
N ASP A 239 -49.42 -77.56 -12.71
CA ASP A 239 -50.68 -77.17 -12.05
C ASP A 239 -50.53 -77.04 -10.54
N ARG A 240 -49.82 -77.97 -9.91
CA ARG A 240 -49.54 -77.89 -8.47
C ARG A 240 -48.61 -76.73 -8.15
N ILE A 241 -47.59 -76.50 -8.98
CA ILE A 241 -46.70 -75.34 -8.84
C ILE A 241 -47.50 -74.05 -8.97
N ALA A 242 -48.38 -73.95 -9.97
CA ALA A 242 -49.25 -72.79 -10.16
C ALA A 242 -50.18 -72.57 -8.96
N GLY A 243 -50.81 -73.62 -8.44
CA GLY A 243 -51.64 -73.55 -7.23
C GLY A 243 -50.87 -73.05 -6.01
N ALA A 244 -49.70 -73.63 -5.76
CA ALA A 244 -48.85 -73.21 -4.64
C ALA A 244 -48.41 -71.74 -4.79
N ILE A 245 -48.04 -71.29 -5.99
CA ILE A 245 -47.69 -69.89 -6.25
C ILE A 245 -48.89 -68.97 -5.99
N LEU A 246 -50.09 -69.33 -6.44
CA LEU A 246 -51.29 -68.53 -6.25
C LEU A 246 -51.72 -68.43 -4.78
N ASP A 247 -51.62 -69.53 -4.04
CA ASP A 247 -51.93 -69.55 -2.61
C ASP A 247 -50.99 -68.62 -1.85
N ILE A 248 -49.69 -68.69 -2.12
CA ILE A 248 -48.74 -67.83 -1.41
C ILE A 248 -48.77 -66.39 -1.93
N ALA A 249 -49.07 -66.15 -3.21
CA ALA A 249 -49.25 -64.81 -3.75
C ALA A 249 -50.33 -63.99 -3.01
N ARG A 250 -51.32 -64.65 -2.37
CA ARG A 250 -52.33 -64.00 -1.52
C ARG A 250 -51.78 -63.54 -0.17
N GLU A 251 -50.69 -64.14 0.30
CA GLU A 251 -50.03 -63.76 1.56
C GLU A 251 -49.02 -62.61 1.36
N ILE A 252 -48.59 -62.33 0.11
CA ILE A 252 -47.63 -61.27 -0.17
C ILE A 252 -48.33 -59.89 -0.26
N PRO A 253 -47.90 -58.90 0.53
CA PRO A 253 -48.40 -57.53 0.43
C PRO A 253 -48.29 -56.94 -0.99
N ALA A 254 -49.30 -56.16 -1.38
CA ALA A 254 -49.41 -55.62 -2.74
C ALA A 254 -48.30 -54.62 -3.10
N ASP A 255 -47.69 -53.99 -2.10
CA ASP A 255 -46.59 -53.03 -2.21
C ASP A 255 -45.21 -53.69 -2.49
N ILE A 256 -45.10 -55.01 -2.35
CA ILE A 256 -43.87 -55.74 -2.68
C ILE A 256 -43.86 -56.10 -4.18
N PRO A 257 -42.88 -55.59 -4.96
CA PRO A 257 -42.81 -55.82 -6.41
C PRO A 257 -42.15 -57.18 -6.75
N TRP A 258 -42.65 -58.27 -6.18
CA TRP A 258 -42.17 -59.63 -6.48
C TRP A 258 -42.53 -60.08 -7.91
N VAL A 259 -41.71 -60.97 -8.47
CA VAL A 259 -41.94 -61.67 -9.75
C VAL A 259 -41.43 -63.10 -9.65
N LEU A 260 -42.13 -64.04 -10.28
CA LEU A 260 -41.67 -65.40 -10.52
C LEU A 260 -40.84 -65.43 -11.80
N ARG A 261 -39.56 -65.74 -11.63
CA ARG A 261 -38.61 -65.92 -12.72
C ARG A 261 -38.44 -67.40 -13.03
N VAL A 262 -38.66 -67.75 -14.28
CA VAL A 262 -38.49 -69.09 -14.85
C VAL A 262 -37.28 -69.07 -15.77
N ASP A 263 -36.23 -69.79 -15.41
CA ASP A 263 -34.94 -69.81 -16.08
C ASP A 263 -34.75 -71.14 -16.83
N GLY A 264 -34.53 -71.05 -18.13
CA GLY A 264 -34.24 -72.20 -18.98
C GLY A 264 -32.74 -72.46 -19.10
N HIS A 265 -32.34 -73.73 -19.02
CA HIS A 265 -30.96 -74.18 -19.21
C HIS A 265 -30.87 -75.39 -20.15
N THR A 266 -29.74 -75.50 -20.84
CA THR A 266 -29.38 -76.67 -21.66
C THR A 266 -28.10 -77.32 -21.13
N ASP A 267 -27.76 -78.47 -21.70
CA ASP A 267 -26.41 -79.02 -21.56
C ASP A 267 -25.45 -78.37 -22.57
N ALA A 268 -24.17 -78.75 -22.50
CA ALA A 268 -23.12 -78.22 -23.37
C ALA A 268 -23.14 -78.81 -24.79
N ARG A 269 -24.01 -79.78 -25.10
CA ARG A 269 -24.10 -80.33 -26.45
C ARG A 269 -24.80 -79.32 -27.35
N PRO A 270 -24.23 -78.99 -28.52
CA PRO A 270 -24.80 -77.96 -29.37
C PRO A 270 -26.11 -78.44 -30.01
N ILE A 271 -27.14 -77.59 -29.99
CA ILE A 271 -28.34 -77.74 -30.82
C ILE A 271 -28.30 -76.72 -31.97
N GLN A 272 -28.50 -77.21 -33.19
CA GLN A 272 -28.63 -76.39 -34.40
C GLN A 272 -29.72 -77.00 -35.28
N SER A 273 -30.94 -76.54 -35.08
CA SER A 273 -32.11 -76.94 -35.86
C SER A 273 -32.78 -75.71 -36.47
N ALA A 274 -33.60 -75.91 -37.49
CA ALA A 274 -34.38 -74.81 -38.08
C ALA A 274 -35.27 -74.10 -37.05
N GLN A 275 -35.76 -74.83 -36.04
CA GLN A 275 -36.61 -74.29 -34.97
C GLN A 275 -35.80 -73.65 -33.84
N PHE A 276 -34.64 -74.22 -33.49
CA PHE A 276 -33.76 -73.75 -32.42
C PHE A 276 -32.33 -73.63 -32.96
N PRO A 277 -31.91 -72.42 -33.38
CA PRO A 277 -30.58 -72.21 -33.96
C PRO A 277 -29.45 -72.25 -32.91
N SER A 278 -29.77 -72.21 -31.62
CA SER A 278 -28.81 -72.28 -30.53
C SER A 278 -29.44 -72.82 -29.24
N ASN A 279 -28.58 -73.22 -28.31
CA ASN A 279 -28.95 -73.59 -26.94
C ASN A 279 -29.64 -72.43 -26.18
N TRP A 280 -29.25 -71.19 -26.47
CA TRP A 280 -29.95 -69.99 -26.02
C TRP A 280 -31.40 -69.93 -26.51
N ALA A 281 -31.63 -70.20 -27.79
CA ALA A 281 -32.98 -70.19 -28.35
C ALA A 281 -33.85 -71.31 -27.75
N LEU A 282 -33.29 -72.52 -27.58
CA LEU A 282 -34.00 -73.64 -26.96
C LEU A 282 -34.36 -73.36 -25.49
N SER A 283 -33.39 -72.87 -24.71
CA SER A 283 -33.63 -72.54 -23.29
C SER A 283 -34.66 -71.42 -23.13
N ALA A 284 -34.59 -70.37 -23.95
CA ALA A 284 -35.58 -69.29 -23.96
C ALA A 284 -36.98 -69.81 -24.29
N ALA A 285 -37.11 -70.61 -25.36
CA ALA A 285 -38.39 -71.17 -25.78
C ALA A 285 -39.01 -72.05 -24.68
N ARG A 286 -38.21 -72.87 -24.00
CA ARG A 286 -38.68 -73.71 -22.88
C ARG A 286 -39.13 -72.87 -21.68
N ALA A 287 -38.36 -71.86 -21.28
CA ALA A 287 -38.74 -70.96 -20.19
C ALA A 287 -40.04 -70.22 -20.51
N ILE A 288 -40.17 -69.72 -21.75
CA ILE A 288 -41.40 -69.07 -22.23
C ILE A 288 -42.56 -70.06 -22.22
N ALA A 289 -42.39 -71.31 -22.67
CA ALA A 289 -43.46 -72.30 -22.67
C ALA A 289 -44.03 -72.54 -21.26
N VAL A 290 -43.15 -72.65 -20.24
CA VAL A 290 -43.58 -72.76 -18.83
C VAL A 290 -44.29 -71.49 -18.38
N VAL A 291 -43.76 -70.31 -18.66
CA VAL A 291 -44.40 -69.03 -18.30
C VAL A 291 -45.79 -68.90 -18.94
N GLN A 292 -45.92 -69.26 -20.22
CA GLN A 292 -47.19 -69.25 -20.94
C GLN A 292 -48.19 -70.22 -20.30
N TYR A 293 -47.74 -71.40 -19.89
CA TYR A 293 -48.57 -72.37 -19.17
C TYR A 293 -49.02 -71.84 -17.80
N LEU A 294 -48.11 -71.30 -17.00
CA LEU A 294 -48.43 -70.71 -15.70
C LEU A 294 -49.42 -69.54 -15.83
N ARG A 295 -49.34 -68.77 -16.92
CA ARG A 295 -50.32 -67.73 -17.25
C ARG A 295 -51.72 -68.30 -17.46
N THR A 296 -51.86 -69.44 -18.15
CA THR A 296 -53.18 -70.07 -18.36
C THR A 296 -53.78 -70.59 -17.06
N LYS A 297 -52.95 -70.88 -16.06
CA LYS A 297 -53.36 -71.27 -14.71
C LYS A 297 -53.69 -70.10 -13.77
N GLY A 298 -53.63 -68.87 -14.27
CA GLY A 298 -54.12 -67.68 -13.58
C GLY A 298 -53.05 -66.83 -12.87
N ILE A 299 -51.76 -67.15 -13.04
CA ILE A 299 -50.69 -66.28 -12.51
C ILE A 299 -50.64 -64.99 -13.35
N PRO A 300 -50.70 -63.79 -12.73
CA PRO A 300 -50.70 -62.53 -13.45
C PRO A 300 -49.45 -62.37 -14.33
N PRO A 301 -49.58 -61.97 -15.61
CA PRO A 301 -48.44 -61.80 -16.51
C PRO A 301 -47.37 -60.86 -15.99
N GLN A 302 -47.76 -59.83 -15.24
CA GLN A 302 -46.85 -58.84 -14.65
C GLN A 302 -45.97 -59.42 -13.53
N ARG A 303 -46.31 -60.62 -13.04
CA ARG A 303 -45.56 -61.37 -12.03
C ARG A 303 -44.74 -62.50 -12.65
N LEU A 304 -44.64 -62.61 -13.98
CA LEU A 304 -43.91 -63.67 -14.66
C LEU A 304 -42.74 -63.12 -15.47
N LEU A 305 -41.57 -63.74 -15.33
CA LEU A 305 -40.38 -63.47 -16.14
C LEU A 305 -39.83 -64.78 -16.69
N ALA A 306 -39.41 -64.77 -17.95
CA ALA A 306 -38.67 -65.87 -18.56
C ALA A 306 -37.21 -65.45 -18.76
N GLY A 307 -36.27 -66.20 -18.20
CA GLY A 307 -34.84 -66.06 -18.44
C GLY A 307 -34.31 -67.24 -19.25
N ALA A 308 -33.27 -67.00 -20.03
CA ALA A 308 -32.55 -68.01 -20.79
C ALA A 308 -31.07 -67.91 -20.44
N PHE A 309 -30.42 -69.06 -20.29
CA PHE A 309 -28.99 -69.10 -19.98
C PHE A 309 -28.22 -70.08 -20.87
N GLY A 310 -28.92 -70.84 -21.73
CA GLY A 310 -28.32 -71.90 -22.52
C GLY A 310 -27.47 -72.85 -21.65
N GLU A 311 -26.28 -73.14 -22.14
CA GLU A 311 -25.27 -73.98 -21.53
C GLU A 311 -24.37 -73.25 -20.51
N PHE A 312 -24.48 -71.91 -20.40
CA PHE A 312 -23.49 -71.06 -19.73
C PHE A 312 -23.59 -71.01 -18.20
N GLN A 313 -24.54 -71.75 -17.62
CA GLN A 313 -24.64 -71.93 -16.16
C GLN A 313 -24.87 -73.42 -15.84
N PRO A 314 -23.84 -74.27 -15.98
CA PRO A 314 -23.97 -75.69 -15.63
C PRO A 314 -24.05 -75.87 -14.11
N LEU A 315 -24.92 -76.79 -13.65
CA LEU A 315 -24.89 -77.28 -12.27
C LEU A 315 -23.78 -78.31 -12.05
N ASP A 316 -23.42 -79.01 -13.12
CA ASP A 316 -22.36 -80.01 -13.14
C ASP A 316 -21.46 -79.80 -14.35
N SER A 317 -20.16 -79.60 -14.12
CA SER A 317 -19.17 -79.42 -15.18
C SER A 317 -18.72 -80.73 -15.83
N GLY A 318 -19.21 -81.88 -15.35
CA GLY A 318 -18.95 -83.19 -15.94
C GLY A 318 -19.50 -83.34 -17.36
N THR A 319 -19.00 -84.35 -18.07
CA THR A 319 -19.34 -84.66 -19.47
C THR A 319 -20.11 -85.97 -19.63
N SER A 320 -20.62 -86.54 -18.53
CA SER A 320 -21.45 -87.76 -18.56
C SER A 320 -22.90 -87.45 -18.94
N ASP A 321 -23.66 -88.47 -19.34
CA ASP A 321 -25.09 -88.30 -19.65
C ASP A 321 -25.91 -87.85 -18.44
N GLU A 322 -25.53 -88.28 -17.24
CA GLU A 322 -26.12 -87.81 -15.98
C GLU A 322 -25.79 -86.33 -15.75
N ALA A 323 -24.54 -85.90 -15.98
CA ALA A 323 -24.13 -84.50 -15.87
C ALA A 323 -24.95 -83.61 -16.82
N TYR A 324 -25.09 -84.05 -18.07
CA TYR A 324 -25.90 -83.35 -19.05
C TYR A 324 -27.38 -83.31 -18.67
N ALA A 325 -27.95 -84.41 -18.17
CA ALA A 325 -29.34 -84.42 -17.68
C ALA A 325 -29.56 -83.44 -16.52
N ARG A 326 -28.59 -83.32 -15.60
CA ARG A 326 -28.65 -82.32 -14.52
C ARG A 326 -28.60 -80.88 -15.03
N ASN A 327 -27.86 -80.62 -16.10
CA ASN A 327 -27.73 -79.29 -16.68
C ASN A 327 -28.96 -78.88 -17.50
N ARG A 328 -29.65 -79.84 -18.14
CA ARG A 328 -30.93 -79.61 -18.83
C ARG A 328 -32.06 -79.47 -17.80
N ARG A 329 -32.34 -78.25 -17.38
CA ARG A 329 -33.37 -77.99 -16.35
C ARG A 329 -34.13 -76.69 -16.57
N ILE A 330 -35.25 -76.59 -15.87
CA ILE A 330 -35.96 -75.34 -15.61
C ILE A 330 -35.75 -74.99 -14.15
N GLU A 331 -35.25 -73.79 -13.88
CA GLU A 331 -35.18 -73.24 -12.53
C GLU A 331 -36.31 -72.23 -12.34
N MET A 332 -37.02 -72.28 -11.23
CA MET A 332 -38.00 -71.27 -10.85
C MET A 332 -37.62 -70.63 -9.54
N LYS A 333 -37.63 -69.30 -9.47
CA LYS A 333 -37.35 -68.54 -8.25
C LYS A 333 -38.20 -67.29 -8.18
N LEU A 334 -38.54 -66.84 -6.96
CA LEU A 334 -39.12 -65.52 -6.77
C LEU A 334 -38.02 -64.50 -6.56
N THR A 335 -38.14 -63.36 -7.22
CA THR A 335 -37.20 -62.23 -7.12
C THR A 335 -37.96 -60.92 -7.07
N GLU A 336 -37.27 -59.85 -6.70
CA GLU A 336 -37.77 -58.49 -6.90
C GLU A 336 -37.68 -58.10 -8.39
N ARG A 337 -38.64 -57.29 -8.85
CA ARG A 337 -38.71 -56.75 -10.20
C ARG A 337 -37.60 -55.75 -10.51
#